data_AF-A0A946VIQ2-F1
#
_entry.id   AF-A0A946VIQ2-F1
#
_cell.length_a   1.000
_cell.length_b   1.000
_cell.length_c   1.000
_cell.angle_alpha   90.00
_cell.angle_beta   90.00
_cell.angle_gamma   90.00
#
_symmetry.space_group_name_H-M   'P 1'
#
loop_
_entity.id
_entity.type
_entity.pdbx_description
1 polymer ?
#
loop_
_entity_poly.entity_id
_entity_poly.type
_entity_poly.pdbx_seq_one_letter_code
_entity_poly.pdbx_strand_id
1 'polypeptide(L)'
;MTPEDPLLSDEPRLRSLLGYFLGAELSPQATIPHPDRNVDDMTRQTRSSFRQASVLIPVIKPTSTTASKIVLTVRSPDLNSHAGQVSLPGGTREQQDADAVMTALREAEEEIGLSQESVQVIGQLGQIFLPSGFEVTPVIGLIDPEPDLRACPIEVNEIFTAPTDLLMNPSSYQESSMDYQGRSRRILELFYQGFR
;
A
#
# COMPACT_ATOMS: atom_id res chain seq x y z
N MET A 1 -21.35 -3.88 -11.08
CA MET A 1 -20.99 -3.77 -9.66
C MET A 1 -21.97 -4.63 -8.89
N THR A 2 -21.66 -5.92 -8.68
CA THR A 2 -22.56 -6.87 -8.01
C THR A 2 -22.30 -6.86 -6.50
N PRO A 3 -23.29 -6.50 -5.67
CA PRO A 3 -23.19 -6.52 -4.22
C PRO A 3 -23.66 -7.87 -3.65
N GLU A 4 -23.07 -9.00 -4.09
CA GLU A 4 -23.59 -10.33 -3.74
C GLU A 4 -22.50 -11.35 -3.36
N ASP A 5 -21.37 -10.92 -2.80
CA ASP A 5 -20.52 -11.84 -2.04
C ASP A 5 -20.79 -11.64 -0.54
N PRO A 6 -21.55 -12.55 0.11
CA PRO A 6 -21.88 -12.44 1.53
C PRO A 6 -20.63 -12.34 2.40
N LEU A 7 -19.53 -13.00 2.00
CA LEU A 7 -18.29 -13.03 2.78
C LEU A 7 -17.59 -11.67 2.81
N LEU A 8 -17.67 -10.89 1.73
CA LEU A 8 -17.17 -9.52 1.70
C LEU A 8 -17.97 -8.59 2.63
N SER A 9 -19.23 -8.94 2.90
CA SER A 9 -20.15 -8.09 3.66
C SER A 9 -20.06 -8.26 5.18
N ASP A 10 -19.50 -9.39 5.64
CA ASP A 10 -19.42 -9.79 7.05
C ASP A 10 -18.14 -9.30 7.76
N GLU A 11 -17.12 -8.84 7.02
CA GLU A 11 -15.89 -8.29 7.61
C GLU A 11 -15.98 -6.75 7.74
N PRO A 12 -16.06 -6.17 8.96
CA PRO A 12 -16.39 -4.76 9.14
C PRO A 12 -15.43 -3.79 8.45
N ARG A 13 -14.12 -4.05 8.49
CA ARG A 13 -13.13 -3.15 7.91
C ARG A 13 -13.03 -3.25 6.41
N LEU A 14 -13.11 -4.45 5.85
CA LEU A 14 -13.22 -4.64 4.41
C LEU A 14 -14.50 -3.98 3.88
N ARG A 15 -15.62 -4.13 4.60
CA ARG A 15 -16.86 -3.41 4.29
C ARG A 15 -16.70 -1.89 4.35
N SER A 16 -15.99 -1.36 5.35
CA SER A 16 -15.68 0.09 5.41
C SER A 16 -14.82 0.54 4.23
N LEU A 17 -13.82 -0.25 3.83
CA LEU A 17 -12.97 0.01 2.67
C LEU A 17 -13.81 0.04 1.38
N LEU A 18 -14.63 -0.98 1.15
CA LEU A 18 -15.54 -1.03 0.01
C LEU A 18 -16.54 0.13 0.05
N GLY A 19 -17.13 0.40 1.20
CA GLY A 19 -18.07 1.51 1.40
C GLY A 19 -17.46 2.88 1.10
N TYR A 20 -16.19 3.09 1.42
CA TYR A 20 -15.45 4.32 1.06
C TYR A 20 -15.42 4.53 -0.46
N PHE A 21 -15.15 3.48 -1.24
CA PHE A 21 -15.09 3.58 -2.70
C PHE A 21 -16.46 3.55 -3.38
N LEU A 22 -17.46 2.91 -2.77
CA LEU A 22 -18.82 2.80 -3.30
C LEU A 22 -19.68 4.03 -2.98
N GLY A 23 -19.42 4.71 -1.86
CA GLY A 23 -20.25 5.80 -1.32
C GLY A 23 -19.71 7.21 -1.58
N ALA A 24 -18.51 7.37 -2.12
CA ALA A 24 -17.94 8.68 -2.40
C ALA A 24 -18.48 9.22 -3.74
N GLU A 25 -19.23 10.33 -3.71
CA GLU A 25 -19.13 11.30 -4.80
C GLU A 25 -17.66 11.73 -4.82
N LEU A 26 -16.91 11.21 -5.79
CA LEU A 26 -15.45 11.33 -5.91
C LEU A 26 -15.05 12.81 -6.01
N SER A 27 -14.92 13.47 -4.86
CA SER A 27 -14.09 14.66 -4.73
C SER A 27 -12.68 14.28 -5.15
N PRO A 28 -11.91 15.18 -5.79
CA PRO A 28 -10.50 14.92 -6.09
C PRO A 28 -9.83 14.39 -4.84
N GLN A 29 -9.27 13.17 -4.90
CA GLN A 29 -8.78 12.47 -3.73
C GLN A 29 -7.81 13.39 -2.97
N ALA A 30 -8.24 13.86 -1.80
CA ALA A 30 -7.46 14.80 -1.02
C ALA A 30 -6.11 14.16 -0.66
N THR A 31 -5.02 14.92 -0.79
CA THR A 31 -3.68 14.47 -0.36
C THR A 31 -3.76 13.84 1.02
N ILE A 32 -3.19 12.64 1.17
CA ILE A 32 -3.12 11.96 2.46
C ILE A 32 -2.10 12.71 3.32
N PRO A 33 -2.49 13.22 4.51
CA PRO A 33 -1.58 13.94 5.38
C PRO A 33 -0.55 12.99 6.00
N HIS A 34 0.68 13.45 6.09
CA HIS A 34 1.73 12.72 6.80
C HIS A 34 1.50 12.84 8.33
N PRO A 35 1.76 11.77 9.13
CA PRO A 35 1.62 11.82 10.60
C PRO A 35 2.44 12.92 11.28
N ASP A 36 3.59 13.27 10.70
CA ASP A 36 4.36 14.47 11.01
C ASP A 36 4.02 15.62 10.05
N ARG A 37 3.31 16.64 10.55
CA ARG A 37 2.89 17.83 9.78
C ARG A 37 4.06 18.62 9.18
N ASN A 38 5.25 18.53 9.76
CA ASN A 38 6.42 19.22 9.21
C ASN A 38 6.86 18.60 7.87
N VAL A 39 6.53 17.33 7.63
CA VAL A 39 6.74 16.69 6.32
C VAL A 39 5.78 17.30 5.30
N ASP A 40 4.50 17.47 5.66
CA ASP A 40 3.52 18.09 4.76
C ASP A 40 3.90 19.51 4.34
N ASP A 41 4.41 20.32 5.27
CA ASP A 41 4.85 21.69 4.96
C ASP A 41 6.05 21.72 4.02
N MET A 42 7.01 20.82 4.25
CA MET A 42 8.20 20.68 3.42
C MET A 42 7.87 20.19 2.01
N THR A 43 6.98 19.21 1.88
CA THR A 43 6.59 18.64 0.58
C THR A 43 5.70 19.61 -0.21
N ARG A 44 4.84 20.39 0.46
CA ARG A 44 4.06 21.47 -0.19
C ARG A 44 4.93 22.49 -0.93
N GLN A 45 6.10 22.82 -0.39
CA GLN A 45 7.01 23.80 -0.99
C GLN A 45 7.76 23.27 -2.22
N THR A 46 7.83 21.96 -2.41
CA THR A 46 8.68 21.30 -3.42
C THR A 46 7.90 20.51 -4.47
N ARG A 47 6.56 20.61 -4.48
CA ARG A 47 5.63 19.76 -5.26
C ARG A 47 5.97 19.60 -6.75
N SER A 48 6.58 20.58 -7.40
CA SER A 48 6.94 20.51 -8.82
C SER A 48 8.13 19.60 -9.16
N SER A 49 8.79 19.00 -8.18
CA SER A 49 10.03 18.21 -8.36
C SER A 49 9.90 16.72 -8.02
N PHE A 50 8.69 16.25 -7.70
CA PHE A 50 8.48 14.88 -7.24
C PHE A 50 8.47 13.88 -8.38
N ARG A 51 9.10 12.72 -8.16
CA ARG A 51 9.00 11.55 -9.02
C ARG A 51 7.68 10.85 -8.72
N GLN A 52 6.92 10.54 -9.76
CA GLN A 52 5.66 9.80 -9.61
C GLN A 52 5.96 8.33 -9.31
N ALA A 53 5.26 7.78 -8.33
CA ALA A 53 5.32 6.38 -7.97
C ALA A 53 3.92 5.87 -7.63
N SER A 54 3.73 4.56 -7.66
CA SER A 54 2.46 3.95 -7.25
C SER A 54 2.71 2.65 -6.52
N VAL A 55 1.86 2.38 -5.54
CA VAL A 55 1.89 1.13 -4.77
C VAL A 55 0.54 0.45 -4.86
N LEU A 56 0.55 -0.87 -4.99
CA LEU A 56 -0.65 -1.68 -4.88
C LEU A 56 -0.86 -2.06 -3.41
N ILE A 57 -2.09 -1.90 -2.93
CA ILE A 57 -2.59 -2.50 -1.69
C ILE A 57 -3.46 -3.70 -2.10
N PRO A 58 -2.85 -4.88 -2.30
CA PRO A 58 -3.56 -6.09 -2.67
C PRO A 58 -4.25 -6.69 -1.44
N VAL A 59 -5.58 -6.69 -1.45
CA VAL A 59 -6.42 -7.26 -0.40
C VAL A 59 -6.92 -8.63 -0.85
N ILE A 60 -6.43 -9.68 -0.21
CA ILE A 60 -6.94 -11.05 -0.37
C ILE A 60 -8.34 -11.10 0.23
N LYS A 61 -9.32 -11.49 -0.57
CA LYS A 61 -10.71 -11.64 -0.13
C LYS A 61 -10.81 -12.68 1.00
N PRO A 62 -11.73 -12.48 1.97
CA PRO A 62 -11.97 -13.45 3.01
C PRO A 62 -12.57 -14.74 2.43
N THR A 63 -12.44 -15.83 3.17
CA THR A 63 -13.14 -17.08 2.93
C THR A 63 -14.09 -17.37 4.11
N SER A 64 -14.82 -18.47 4.07
CA SER A 64 -15.62 -18.91 5.21
C SER A 64 -14.80 -19.24 6.47
N THR A 65 -13.48 -19.42 6.34
CA THR A 65 -12.57 -19.82 7.44
C THR A 65 -11.45 -18.83 7.70
N THR A 66 -11.24 -17.84 6.83
CA THR A 66 -10.13 -16.88 6.93
C THR A 66 -10.61 -15.45 6.68
N ALA A 67 -10.22 -14.52 7.57
CA ALA A 67 -10.42 -13.08 7.35
C ALA A 67 -9.56 -12.56 6.19
N SER A 68 -9.90 -11.38 5.67
CA SER A 68 -9.12 -10.72 4.62
C SER A 68 -7.73 -10.33 5.12
N LYS A 69 -6.78 -10.30 4.18
CA LYS A 69 -5.39 -9.98 4.45
C LYS A 69 -4.82 -9.08 3.37
N ILE A 70 -3.80 -8.30 3.70
CA ILE A 70 -3.03 -7.51 2.75
C ILE A 70 -1.70 -8.20 2.51
N VAL A 71 -1.29 -8.29 1.23
CA VAL A 71 0.05 -8.78 0.86
C VAL A 71 1.07 -7.68 1.07
N LEU A 72 2.16 -8.04 1.73
CA LEU A 72 3.31 -7.18 2.00
C LEU A 72 4.59 -7.87 1.53
N THR A 73 5.61 -7.07 1.28
CA THR A 73 6.93 -7.50 0.83
C THR A 73 7.97 -7.09 1.86
N VAL A 74 9.06 -7.84 1.94
CA VAL A 74 10.30 -7.42 2.58
C VAL A 74 11.32 -7.18 1.48
N ARG A 75 11.81 -5.95 1.37
CA ARG A 75 12.79 -5.57 0.36
C ARG A 75 14.08 -6.36 0.50
N SER A 76 14.66 -6.76 -0.63
CA SER A 76 15.93 -7.48 -0.67
C SER A 76 17.04 -6.72 0.09
N PRO A 77 17.87 -7.43 0.88
CA PRO A 77 18.97 -6.80 1.63
C PRO A 77 20.03 -6.20 0.70
N ASP A 78 20.10 -6.67 -0.55
CA ASP A 78 21.11 -6.27 -1.53
C ASP A 78 20.76 -4.97 -2.28
N LEU A 79 19.60 -4.37 -1.98
CA LEU A 79 19.20 -3.11 -2.59
C LEU A 79 19.92 -1.92 -1.93
N ASN A 80 20.37 -0.98 -2.77
CA ASN A 80 21.10 0.22 -2.35
C ASN A 80 20.29 1.15 -1.42
N SER A 81 18.97 0.96 -1.32
CA SER A 81 18.09 1.73 -0.45
C SER A 81 17.02 0.83 0.19
N HIS A 82 16.70 1.13 1.46
CA HIS A 82 15.59 0.51 2.20
C HIS A 82 15.67 -1.02 2.35
N ALA A 83 16.89 -1.59 2.31
CA ALA A 83 17.16 -3.01 2.53
C ALA A 83 16.46 -3.55 3.80
N GLY A 84 15.72 -4.65 3.65
CA GLY A 84 15.01 -5.32 4.75
C GLY A 84 13.75 -4.61 5.27
N GLN A 85 13.33 -3.49 4.67
CA GLN A 85 12.10 -2.82 5.08
C GLN A 85 10.86 -3.53 4.55
N VAL A 86 9.79 -3.50 5.36
CA VAL A 86 8.46 -3.91 4.94
C VAL A 86 7.87 -2.86 4.00
N SER A 87 7.33 -3.30 2.87
CA SER A 87 6.71 -2.43 1.87
C SER A 87 5.45 -3.05 1.27
N LEU A 88 4.62 -2.19 0.68
CA LEU A 88 3.65 -2.60 -0.32
C LEU A 88 4.39 -2.82 -1.66
N PRO A 89 3.91 -3.74 -2.52
CA PRO A 89 4.44 -3.86 -3.86
C PRO A 89 4.23 -2.56 -4.63
N GLY A 90 5.23 -2.11 -5.38
CA GLY A 90 5.15 -0.85 -6.09
C GLY A 90 6.48 -0.16 -6.35
N GLY A 91 6.45 0.82 -7.25
CA GLY A 91 7.66 1.47 -7.72
C GLY A 91 7.40 2.76 -8.49
N THR A 92 8.40 3.17 -9.26
CA THR A 92 8.38 4.44 -9.97
C THR A 92 7.58 4.29 -11.26
N ARG A 93 6.79 5.32 -11.60
CA ARG A 93 6.14 5.38 -12.90
C ARG A 93 7.17 5.38 -14.03
N GLU A 94 6.98 4.49 -15.00
CA GLU A 94 7.74 4.41 -16.23
C GLU A 94 7.01 5.07 -17.40
N GLN A 95 7.72 5.29 -18.51
CA GLN A 95 7.16 5.98 -19.67
C GLN A 95 6.02 5.19 -20.33
N GLN A 96 6.05 3.85 -20.27
CA GLN A 96 4.97 3.01 -20.77
C GLN A 96 3.74 2.97 -19.87
N ASP A 97 3.83 3.44 -18.62
CA ASP A 97 2.72 3.39 -17.68
C ASP A 97 1.69 4.48 -18.02
N ALA A 98 0.52 4.04 -18.47
CA ALA A 98 -0.58 4.94 -18.86
C ALA A 98 -1.05 5.81 -17.68
N ASP A 99 -1.11 5.22 -16.49
CA ASP A 99 -1.54 5.87 -15.25
C ASP A 99 -0.94 5.19 -13.99
N ALA A 100 -1.37 5.66 -12.82
CA ALA A 100 -0.96 5.11 -11.53
C ALA A 100 -1.42 3.66 -11.30
N VAL A 101 -2.56 3.27 -11.87
CA VAL A 101 -3.07 1.90 -11.75
C VAL A 101 -2.16 0.95 -12.51
N MET A 102 -1.82 1.29 -13.76
CA MET A 102 -0.89 0.50 -14.55
C MET A 102 0.50 0.41 -13.93
N THR A 103 0.99 1.51 -13.34
CA THR A 103 2.25 1.51 -12.58
C THR A 103 2.20 0.50 -11.43
N ALA A 104 1.18 0.58 -10.57
CA ALA A 104 1.06 -0.31 -9.42
C ALA A 104 0.88 -1.79 -9.80
N LEU A 105 0.13 -2.07 -10.87
CA LEU A 105 -0.10 -3.43 -11.37
C LEU A 105 1.16 -4.02 -12.01
N ARG A 106 1.89 -3.26 -12.84
CA ARG A 106 3.16 -3.69 -13.43
C ARG A 106 4.16 -4.05 -12.34
N GLU A 107 4.36 -3.15 -11.38
CA GLU A 107 5.31 -3.37 -10.29
C GLU A 107 4.93 -4.57 -9.42
N ALA A 108 3.64 -4.76 -9.12
CA ALA A 108 3.19 -5.96 -8.40
C ALA A 108 3.42 -7.26 -9.20
N GLU A 109 3.27 -7.23 -10.52
CA GLU A 109 3.59 -8.38 -11.37
C GLU A 109 5.11 -8.67 -11.36
N GLU A 110 5.95 -7.63 -11.46
CA GLU A 110 7.41 -7.74 -11.45
C GLU A 110 7.97 -8.21 -10.10
N GLU A 111 7.50 -7.62 -8.98
CA GLU A 111 8.03 -7.87 -7.65
C GLU A 111 7.50 -9.16 -7.01
N ILE A 112 6.21 -9.46 -7.18
CA ILE A 112 5.53 -10.56 -6.49
C ILE A 112 4.80 -11.54 -7.41
N GLY A 113 4.96 -11.43 -8.73
CA GLY A 113 4.35 -12.34 -9.71
C GLY A 113 2.82 -12.23 -9.80
N LEU A 114 2.23 -11.18 -9.22
CA LEU A 114 0.78 -11.00 -9.18
C LEU A 114 0.28 -10.53 -10.55
N SER A 115 -0.31 -11.44 -11.31
CA SER A 115 -0.90 -11.11 -12.62
C SER A 115 -1.94 -9.99 -12.49
N GLN A 116 -1.85 -9.02 -13.38
CA GLN A 116 -2.77 -7.87 -13.44
C GLN A 116 -4.23 -8.31 -13.62
N GLU A 117 -4.46 -9.41 -14.34
CA GLU A 117 -5.81 -9.96 -14.58
C GLU A 117 -6.42 -10.57 -13.31
N SER A 118 -5.60 -10.94 -12.33
CA SER A 118 -6.06 -11.47 -11.04
C SER A 118 -6.43 -10.37 -10.03
N VAL A 119 -6.29 -9.10 -10.41
CA VAL A 119 -6.54 -7.94 -9.54
C VAL A 119 -7.79 -7.20 -9.98
N GLN A 120 -8.83 -7.23 -9.14
CA GLN A 120 -9.97 -6.34 -9.29
C GLN A 120 -9.67 -5.00 -8.61
N VAL A 121 -9.26 -3.99 -9.39
CA VAL A 121 -9.03 -2.63 -8.87
C VAL A 121 -10.35 -2.01 -8.44
N ILE A 122 -10.42 -1.55 -7.18
CA ILE A 122 -11.63 -0.94 -6.60
C ILE A 122 -11.52 0.57 -6.41
N GLY A 123 -10.31 1.13 -6.48
CA GLY A 123 -10.10 2.56 -6.42
C GLY A 123 -8.66 2.96 -6.11
N GLN A 124 -8.44 4.26 -6.04
CA GLN A 124 -7.17 4.88 -5.65
C GLN A 124 -7.39 5.70 -4.38
N LEU A 125 -6.40 5.80 -3.51
CA LEU A 125 -6.43 6.75 -2.40
C LEU A 125 -5.77 8.07 -2.83
N GLY A 126 -5.86 9.08 -1.96
CA GLY A 126 -5.13 10.33 -2.17
C GLY A 126 -3.63 10.13 -2.26
N GLN A 127 -2.97 11.06 -2.92
CA GLN A 127 -1.51 11.05 -3.06
C GLN A 127 -0.82 11.29 -1.72
N ILE A 128 0.32 10.62 -1.52
CA ILE A 128 1.24 10.84 -0.39
C ILE A 128 2.52 11.44 -0.95
N PHE A 129 3.01 12.52 -0.35
CA PHE A 129 4.30 13.09 -0.71
C PHE A 129 5.35 12.71 0.34
N LEU A 130 6.42 12.07 -0.09
CA LEU A 130 7.47 11.56 0.80
C LEU A 130 8.72 12.47 0.80
N PRO A 131 9.42 12.64 1.94
CA PRO A 131 10.68 13.38 2.00
C PRO A 131 11.75 12.94 1.01
N SER A 132 11.68 11.70 0.54
CA SER A 132 12.56 11.11 -0.48
C SER A 132 12.33 11.67 -1.90
N GLY A 133 11.34 12.55 -2.11
CA GLY A 133 11.04 13.15 -3.40
C GLY A 133 10.07 12.33 -4.25
N PHE A 134 9.25 11.47 -3.63
CA PHE A 134 8.20 10.69 -4.31
C PHE A 134 6.79 11.20 -4.03
N GLU A 135 6.01 11.32 -5.10
CA GLU A 135 4.55 11.47 -5.08
C GLU A 135 3.97 10.08 -5.33
N VAL A 136 3.48 9.44 -4.27
CA VAL A 136 3.01 8.06 -4.28
C VAL A 136 1.49 8.05 -4.35
N THR A 137 0.94 7.34 -5.34
CA THR A 137 -0.49 7.06 -5.45
C THR A 137 -0.78 5.62 -5.00
N PRO A 138 -1.50 5.40 -3.88
CA PRO A 138 -1.91 4.06 -3.47
C PRO A 138 -3.12 3.58 -4.28
N VAL A 139 -3.02 2.38 -4.84
CA VAL A 139 -4.08 1.72 -5.62
C VAL A 139 -4.59 0.53 -4.80
N ILE A 140 -5.91 0.40 -4.64
CA ILE A 140 -6.50 -0.73 -3.92
C ILE A 140 -7.02 -1.76 -4.90
N GLY A 141 -6.58 -3.00 -4.76
CA GLY A 141 -7.01 -4.13 -5.57
C GLY A 141 -7.50 -5.29 -4.70
N LEU A 142 -8.62 -5.90 -5.08
CA LEU A 142 -9.07 -7.18 -4.50
C LEU A 142 -8.48 -8.34 -5.29
N ILE A 143 -8.00 -9.36 -4.59
CA ILE A 143 -7.52 -10.60 -5.20
C ILE A 143 -8.22 -11.81 -4.58
N ASP A 144 -8.38 -12.86 -5.37
CA ASP A 144 -8.97 -14.11 -4.90
C ASP A 144 -8.12 -14.78 -3.80
N PRO A 145 -8.73 -15.64 -2.96
CA PRO A 145 -7.99 -16.47 -2.02
C PRO A 145 -6.92 -17.32 -2.73
N GLU A 146 -5.84 -17.60 -2.00
CA GLU A 146 -4.72 -18.44 -2.47
C GLU A 146 -4.06 -17.95 -3.78
N PRO A 147 -3.61 -16.68 -3.86
CA PRO A 147 -2.92 -16.19 -5.05
C PRO A 147 -1.58 -16.93 -5.27
N ASP A 148 -1.22 -17.24 -6.51
CA ASP A 148 0.12 -17.74 -6.89
C ASP A 148 1.11 -16.57 -6.91
N LEU A 149 1.69 -16.28 -5.73
CA LEU A 149 2.67 -15.21 -5.56
C LEU A 149 4.08 -15.76 -5.61
N ARG A 150 4.96 -15.05 -6.32
CA ARG A 150 6.37 -15.42 -6.51
C ARG A 150 7.25 -14.20 -6.37
N ALA A 151 8.06 -14.18 -5.32
CA ALA A 151 9.01 -13.09 -5.10
C ALA A 151 10.05 -13.05 -6.23
N CYS A 152 10.29 -11.86 -6.76
CA CYS A 152 11.49 -11.59 -7.54
C CYS A 152 12.68 -11.43 -6.57
N PRO A 153 13.64 -12.38 -6.53
CA PRO A 153 14.68 -12.39 -5.49
C PRO A 153 15.65 -11.21 -5.58
N ILE A 154 15.67 -10.50 -6.71
CA ILE A 154 16.47 -9.29 -6.88
C ILE A 154 15.91 -8.15 -6.01
N GLU A 155 14.59 -8.09 -5.86
CA GLU A 155 13.90 -6.94 -5.24
C GLU A 155 13.18 -7.30 -3.94
N VAL A 156 12.67 -8.52 -3.84
CA VAL A 156 11.85 -9.01 -2.73
C VAL A 156 12.51 -10.23 -2.10
N ASN A 157 12.89 -10.09 -0.84
CA ASN A 157 13.42 -11.18 -0.03
C ASN A 157 12.30 -12.12 0.45
N GLU A 158 11.16 -11.55 0.85
CA GLU A 158 10.06 -12.31 1.44
C GLU A 158 8.71 -11.68 1.10
N ILE A 159 7.71 -12.52 0.87
CA ILE A 159 6.31 -12.12 0.74
C ILE A 159 5.57 -12.68 1.95
N PHE A 160 4.80 -11.84 2.63
CA PHE A 160 3.94 -12.27 3.72
C PHE A 160 2.58 -11.56 3.66
N THR A 161 1.67 -11.98 4.52
CA THR A 161 0.33 -11.37 4.61
C THR A 161 0.02 -10.98 6.04
N ALA A 162 -0.66 -9.85 6.22
CA ALA A 162 -1.14 -9.40 7.52
C ALA A 162 -2.66 -9.17 7.48
N PRO A 163 -3.41 -9.47 8.56
CA PRO A 163 -4.85 -9.24 8.59
C PRO A 163 -5.20 -7.78 8.32
N THR A 164 -6.17 -7.54 7.44
CA THR A 164 -6.67 -6.19 7.15
C THR A 164 -7.16 -5.52 8.43
N ASP A 165 -7.81 -6.29 9.30
CA ASP A 165 -8.28 -5.85 10.62
C ASP A 165 -7.19 -5.33 11.54
N LEU A 166 -5.97 -5.86 11.42
CA LEU A 166 -4.81 -5.40 12.17
C LEU A 166 -4.26 -4.12 11.59
N LEU A 167 -3.99 -4.09 10.28
CA LEU A 167 -3.37 -2.96 9.59
C LEU A 167 -4.25 -1.71 9.59
N MET A 168 -5.56 -1.88 9.57
CA MET A 168 -6.47 -0.75 9.60
C MET A 168 -6.78 -0.29 11.03
N ASN A 169 -6.22 -0.92 12.08
CA ASN A 169 -6.48 -0.58 13.48
C ASN A 169 -5.49 0.46 14.02
N PRO A 170 -5.88 1.74 14.21
CA PRO A 170 -4.95 2.74 14.71
C PRO A 170 -4.37 2.39 16.09
N SER A 171 -5.14 1.71 16.94
CA SER A 171 -4.70 1.28 18.27
C SER A 171 -3.66 0.15 18.24
N SER A 172 -3.42 -0.47 17.07
CA SER A 172 -2.37 -1.49 16.91
C SER A 172 -0.99 -0.87 16.65
N TYR A 173 -0.94 0.43 16.32
CA TYR A 173 0.32 1.13 16.07
C TYR A 173 0.89 1.73 17.35
N GLN A 174 2.22 1.65 17.50
CA GLN A 174 2.98 2.34 18.51
C GLN A 174 3.63 3.58 17.90
N GLU A 175 3.68 4.65 18.67
CA GLU A 175 4.40 5.85 18.26
C GLU A 175 5.84 5.78 18.72
N SER A 176 6.76 6.07 17.81
CA SER A 176 8.15 6.32 18.16
C SER A 176 8.68 7.52 17.40
N SER A 177 9.95 7.86 17.63
CA SER A 177 10.60 9.00 16.99
C SER A 177 11.94 8.58 16.43
N MET A 178 12.25 9.04 15.21
CA MET A 178 13.50 8.78 14.52
C MET A 178 14.14 10.10 14.11
N ASP A 179 15.45 10.26 14.35
CA ASP A 179 16.19 11.40 13.85
C ASP A 179 16.55 11.17 12.37
N TYR A 180 16.03 12.04 11.50
CA TYR A 180 16.32 12.03 10.07
C TYR A 180 16.68 13.44 9.61
N GLN A 181 17.86 13.58 8.99
CA GLN A 181 18.42 14.87 8.55
C GLN A 181 18.45 15.94 9.68
N GLY A 182 18.83 15.53 10.90
CA GLY A 182 18.94 16.43 12.05
C GLY A 182 17.60 16.90 12.61
N ARG A 183 16.49 16.27 12.23
CA ARG A 183 15.15 16.54 12.77
C ARG A 183 14.54 15.26 13.31
N SER A 184 13.99 15.34 14.52
CA SER A 184 13.19 14.26 15.09
C SER A 184 11.87 14.17 14.32
N ARG A 185 11.53 12.97 13.84
CA ARG A 185 10.33 12.66 13.06
C ARG A 185 9.49 11.64 13.81
N ARG A 186 8.19 11.92 13.95
CA ARG A 186 7.22 10.96 14.50
C ARG A 186 6.95 9.86 13.48
N ILE A 187 7.05 8.61 13.93
CA ILE A 187 6.77 7.41 13.13
C ILE A 187 5.73 6.53 13.84
N LEU A 188 4.94 5.81 13.05
CA LEU A 188 3.97 4.82 13.50
C LEU A 188 4.51 3.44 13.16
N GLU A 189 4.57 2.55 14.15
CA GLU A 189 5.19 1.24 14.02
C GLU A 189 4.21 0.15 14.42
N LEU A 190 4.22 -0.96 13.69
CA LEU A 190 3.36 -2.10 13.95
C LEU A 190 4.22 -3.36 13.94
N PHE A 191 4.21 -4.11 15.04
CA PHE A 191 4.91 -5.39 15.11
C PHE A 191 3.95 -6.55 14.81
N TYR A 192 4.30 -7.38 13.84
CA TYR A 192 3.51 -8.56 13.48
C TYR A 192 4.40 -9.70 12.99
N GLN A 193 4.33 -10.86 13.66
CA GLN A 193 5.05 -12.08 13.28
C GLN A 193 6.56 -11.91 13.01
N GLY A 194 7.22 -10.99 13.72
CA GLY A 194 8.65 -10.70 13.56
C GLY A 194 8.95 -9.57 12.57
N PHE A 195 7.96 -9.09 11.83
CA PHE A 195 8.05 -7.88 11.00
C PHE A 195 7.73 -6.63 11.81
N ARG A 196 8.31 -5.49 11.40
CA ARG A 196 8.17 -4.16 11.98
C ARG A 196 7.95 -3.12 10.88
#